data_AF-A0AAW4T6I7-F1
#
_entry.id   AF-A0AAW4T6I7-F1
#
_cell.length_a   1.000
_cell.length_b   1.000
_cell.length_c   1.000
_cell.angle_alpha   90.00
_cell.angle_beta   90.00
_cell.angle_gamma   90.00
#
_symmetry.space_group_name_H-M   'P 1'
#
loop_
_entity.id
_entity.type
_entity.pdbx_description
1 polymer ?
#
loop_
_entity_poly.entity_id
_entity_poly.type
_entity_poly.pdbx_seq_one_letter_code
_entity_poly.pdbx_strand_id
1 'polypeptide(L)' 'MTDSYADEDRYVPVPHTAADMARLLADPAIKAAYDEMADEFAALRARLEQNQPGPIGCNGCSR' A
#
# COMPACT_ATOMS: atom_id res chain seq x y z
N MET A 1 28.38 0.64 -29.10
CA MET A 1 27.06 0.24 -28.60
C MET A 1 27.15 0.20 -27.09
N THR A 2 26.88 1.33 -26.46
CA THR A 2 26.88 1.48 -25.00
C THR A 2 25.63 2.24 -24.64
N ASP A 3 24.51 1.51 -24.57
CA ASP A 3 23.26 2.01 -24.01
C ASP A 3 23.43 2.11 -22.49
N SER A 4 24.00 3.24 -22.07
CA SER A 4 23.96 3.69 -20.69
C SER A 4 22.63 4.42 -20.48
N TYR A 5 21.52 3.68 -20.36
CA TYR A 5 20.29 4.24 -19.82
C TYR A 5 20.50 4.43 -18.32
N ALA A 6 20.91 5.65 -17.95
CA ALA A 6 20.99 6.07 -16.57
C ALA A 6 19.61 5.88 -15.91
N ASP A 7 19.60 5.23 -14.75
CA ASP A 7 18.44 4.81 -13.94
C ASP A 7 17.71 5.98 -13.25
N GLU A 8 17.85 7.20 -13.77
CA GLU A 8 17.48 8.44 -13.06
C GLU A 8 15.99 8.80 -13.18
N ASP A 9 15.24 8.12 -14.06
CA ASP A 9 13.79 8.32 -14.27
C ASP A 9 12.93 7.22 -13.61
N ARG A 10 13.51 6.38 -12.75
CA ARG A 10 12.73 5.33 -12.07
C ARG A 10 11.75 5.96 -11.10
N TYR A 11 10.46 5.57 -11.20
CA TYR A 11 9.43 5.99 -10.25
C TYR A 11 9.87 5.64 -8.82
N VAL A 12 10.06 6.67 -7.98
CA VAL A 12 10.29 6.53 -6.54
C VAL A 12 8.95 6.75 -5.85
N PRO A 13 8.28 5.70 -5.33
CA PRO A 13 7.03 5.87 -4.63
C PRO A 13 7.24 6.75 -3.40
N VAL A 14 6.42 7.80 -3.26
CA VAL A 14 6.40 8.61 -2.04
C VAL A 14 5.79 7.76 -0.92
N PRO A 15 6.49 7.59 0.23
CA PRO A 15 5.94 6.85 1.35
C PRO A 15 4.69 7.54 1.88
N HIS A 16 3.58 6.80 1.92
CA HIS A 16 2.37 7.28 2.56
C HIS A 16 2.54 7.20 4.08
N THR A 17 2.29 8.32 4.77
CA THR A 17 2.51 8.42 6.22
C THR A 17 1.19 8.45 7.01
N ALA A 18 1.26 8.18 8.31
CA ALA A 18 0.11 8.36 9.20
C ALA A 18 -0.37 9.83 9.23
N ALA A 19 0.53 10.80 9.02
CA ALA A 19 0.20 12.22 8.96
C ALA A 19 -0.63 12.56 7.72
N ASP A 20 -0.39 11.88 6.59
CA ASP A 20 -1.19 12.06 5.37
C ASP A 20 -2.64 11.63 5.58
N MET A 21 -2.85 10.48 6.23
CA MET A 21 -4.19 10.03 6.63
C MET A 21 -4.84 10.97 7.63
N ALA A 22 -4.12 11.41 8.65
CA ALA A 22 -4.65 12.33 9.64
C ALA A 22 -5.10 13.65 8.99
N ARG A 23 -4.34 14.16 8.01
CA ARG A 23 -4.70 15.35 7.25
C ARG A 23 -5.92 15.11 6.36
N LEU A 24 -6.01 13.96 5.70
CA LEU A 24 -7.16 13.61 4.84
C LEU A 24 -8.45 13.47 5.66
N LEU A 25 -8.38 12.79 6.81
CA LEU A 25 -9.53 12.54 7.68
C LEU A 25 -9.89 13.72 8.59
N ALA A 26 -9.13 14.82 8.54
CA ALA A 26 -9.50 16.07 9.18
C ALA A 26 -10.69 16.74 8.47
N ASP A 27 -10.95 16.41 7.20
CA ASP A 27 -12.18 16.81 6.52
C ASP A 27 -13.35 15.91 7.00
N PRO A 28 -14.40 16.49 7.62
CA PRO A 28 -15.50 15.73 8.19
C PRO A 28 -16.36 15.03 7.15
N ALA A 29 -16.47 15.56 5.92
CA ALA A 29 -17.24 14.91 4.86
C ALA A 29 -16.51 13.67 4.35
N ILE A 30 -15.18 13.78 4.19
CA ILE A 30 -14.33 12.64 3.83
C ILE A 30 -14.35 11.59 4.94
N LYS A 31 -14.23 12.02 6.20
CA LYS A 31 -14.30 11.12 7.35
C LYS A 31 -15.63 10.37 7.42
N ALA A 32 -16.76 11.06 7.23
CA ALA A 32 -18.07 10.43 7.27
C ALA A 32 -18.23 9.35 6.17
N ALA A 33 -17.80 9.66 4.94
CA ALA A 33 -17.82 8.67 3.85
C ALA A 33 -16.87 7.50 4.11
N TYR A 34 -15.70 7.75 4.70
CA TYR A 34 -14.75 6.70 5.07
C TYR A 34 -15.30 5.79 6.18
N ASP A 35 -15.96 6.39 7.18
CA ASP A 35 -16.57 5.67 8.30
C ASP A 35 -17.80 4.86 7.84
N GLU A 36 -18.58 5.32 6.86
CA GLU A 36 -19.69 4.56 6.27
C GLU A 36 -19.23 3.23 5.67
N MET A 37 -18.00 3.18 5.15
CA MET A 37 -17.41 1.98 4.54
C MET A 37 -16.66 1.07 5.53
N ALA A 38 -16.81 1.30 6.84
CA ALA A 38 -16.03 0.61 7.86
C ALA A 38 -16.18 -0.92 7.82
N ASP A 39 -17.39 -1.40 7.51
CA ASP A 39 -17.72 -2.82 7.47
C ASP A 39 -17.10 -3.51 6.23
N GLU A 40 -17.09 -2.87 5.05
CA GLU A 40 -16.40 -3.40 3.88
C GLU A 40 -14.88 -3.45 4.11
N PHE A 41 -14.30 -2.44 4.76
CA PHE A 41 -12.89 -2.47 5.11
C PHE A 41 -12.57 -3.54 6.15
N ALA A 42 -13.48 -3.82 7.08
CA ALA A 42 -13.33 -4.93 8.02
C ALA A 42 -13.38 -6.29 7.30
N ALA A 43 -14.33 -6.48 6.39
CA ALA A 43 -14.44 -7.69 5.57
C ALA A 43 -13.20 -7.90 4.67
N LEU A 44 -12.69 -6.83 4.06
CA LEU A 44 -11.48 -6.87 3.25
C LEU A 44 -10.25 -7.26 4.09
N ARG A 45 -10.08 -6.67 5.28
CA ARG A 45 -8.98 -7.03 6.19
C ARG A 45 -9.04 -8.49 6.59
N ALA A 46 -10.21 -8.98 7.00
CA ALA A 46 -10.40 -10.39 7.34
C ALA A 46 -10.02 -11.32 6.17
N ARG A 47 -10.41 -10.96 4.93
CA ARG A 47 -10.02 -11.71 3.73
C ARG A 47 -8.52 -11.64 3.48
N LEU A 48 -7.89 -10.47 3.62
CA LEU A 48 -6.44 -10.32 3.43
C LEU A 48 -5.65 -11.08 4.48
N GLU A 49 -6.09 -11.11 5.74
CA GLU A 49 -5.49 -11.91 6.80
C GLU A 49 -5.55 -13.41 6.49
N GLN A 50 -6.69 -13.90 6.00
CA GLN A 50 -6.84 -15.30 5.57
C GLN A 50 -5.96 -15.66 4.36
N ASN A 51 -5.64 -14.67 3.52
CA ASN A 51 -4.86 -14.84 2.31
C ASN A 51 -3.47 -14.23 2.43
N GLN A 52 -3.01 -13.89 3.64
CA GLN A 52 -1.64 -13.41 3.80
C GLN A 52 -0.75 -14.53 3.29
N PRO A 53 0.08 -14.28 2.27
CA PRO A 53 1.10 -15.25 1.96
C PRO A 53 1.89 -15.42 3.25
N GLY A 54 2.05 -16.67 3.71
CA GLY A 54 3.15 -17.00 4.61
C GLY A 54 4.45 -16.43 4.04
N PRO A 55 5.54 -16.31 4.82
CA PRO A 55 6.77 -15.62 4.40
C PRO A 55 7.01 -15.93 2.93
N ILE A 56 6.94 -14.90 2.07
CA ILE A 56 7.18 -15.05 0.64
C ILE A 56 8.64 -15.48 0.56
N GLY A 57 8.86 -16.79 0.70
CA GLY A 57 10.13 -17.42 0.51
C GLY A 57 10.44 -17.11 -0.93
N CYS A 58 11.54 -16.39 -1.16
CA CYS A 58 12.08 -16.20 -2.49
C CYS A 58 12.25 -17.59 -3.11
N ASN A 59 11.28 -18.02 -3.92
CA ASN A 59 11.40 -19.17 -4.81
C ASN A 59 12.43 -18.77 -5.88
N GLY A 60 13.70 -18.79 -5.50
CA GLY A 60 14.79 -18.30 -6.35
C GLY A 60 16.11 -18.01 -5.65
N CYS A 61 16.20 -18.02 -4.31
CA CYS A 61 17.51 -17.97 -3.64
C CYS A 61 18.20 -19.36 -3.70
N SER A 62 18.51 -19.83 -4.90
CA SER A 62 19.49 -20.89 -5.10
C SER A 62 20.87 -20.29 -4.80
N ARG A 63 21.58 -20.94 -3.87
CA ARG A 63 22.97 -20.63 -3.52
C ARG A 63 23.93 -21.17 -4.57
#